data_AF-A0A431PIU2-F1
#
_entry.id   AF-A0A431PIU2-F1
#
_cell.length_a   1.000
_cell.length_b   1.000
_cell.length_c   1.000
_cell.angle_alpha   90.00
_cell.angle_beta   90.00
_cell.angle_gamma   90.00
#
_symmetry.space_group_name_H-M   'P 1'
#
loop_
_entity.id
_entity.type
_entity.pdbx_description
1 polymer ?
#
loop_
_entity_poly.entity_id
_entity_poly.type
_entity_poly.pdbx_seq_one_letter_code
_entity_poly.pdbx_strand_id
1 'polypeptide(L)'
;MTNNERESSRDGWHGAKRKSRRKRLPTSSAGASLRWEPTEVDWATLGQAYGVELEETVRKGVAAAVQGYIDWEAYEGAEFADDFQKKLVVARDLARKLQEVVYELGDGGSLVAPYWRRACPLAGAPRFERAVSLICGALSDTFMGLNEDDAPAFGEGDAWVQLVVDVGVVLRTAGMKVTVSKGMTKKPSQFVSFFASLQLTLPETLRRHPTDDGLKLAISNALSIVRRKLHDNSGLQKMGVET
;
A
#
# COMPACT_ATOMS: atom_id res chain seq x y z
N MET A 1 -44.19 50.02 9.87
CA MET A 1 -42.81 50.13 10.37
C MET A 1 -42.68 49.26 11.62
N THR A 2 -42.25 48.02 11.44
CA THR A 2 -41.77 47.14 12.53
C THR A 2 -40.62 46.33 11.96
N ASN A 3 -39.43 46.68 12.42
CA ASN A 3 -38.15 46.11 12.03
C ASN A 3 -37.79 44.93 12.93
N ASN A 4 -36.95 44.05 12.37
CA ASN A 4 -35.92 43.25 13.04
C ASN A 4 -36.35 42.23 14.09
N GLU A 5 -36.15 40.96 13.77
CA GLU A 5 -35.06 40.15 14.35
C GLU A 5 -35.11 38.76 13.71
N ARG A 6 -34.25 38.53 12.71
CA ARG A 6 -33.88 37.18 12.28
C ARG A 6 -32.41 37.03 12.62
N GLU A 7 -32.16 36.56 13.83
CA GLU A 7 -30.85 36.05 14.25
C GLU A 7 -30.46 34.90 13.32
N SER A 8 -29.50 35.19 12.47
CA SER A 8 -28.77 34.24 11.65
C SER A 8 -27.87 33.41 12.58
N SER A 9 -28.40 32.30 13.12
CA SER A 9 -27.57 31.24 13.70
C SER A 9 -26.65 30.69 12.61
N ARG A 10 -25.40 31.17 12.64
CA ARG A 10 -24.24 30.61 11.92
C ARG A 10 -23.51 29.70 12.90
N ASP A 11 -24.18 28.66 13.37
CA ASP A 11 -23.46 27.58 14.05
C ASP A 11 -22.69 26.80 13.00
N GLY A 12 -21.39 27.08 13.00
CA GLY A 12 -20.40 26.50 12.11
C GLY A 12 -20.52 24.99 12.12
N TRP A 13 -20.94 24.46 10.98
CA TRP A 13 -20.84 23.05 10.64
C TRP A 13 -19.35 22.72 10.52
N HIS A 14 -18.67 22.56 11.66
CA HIS A 14 -17.36 21.95 11.75
C HIS A 14 -17.54 20.48 11.39
N GLY A 15 -17.66 20.22 10.09
CA GLY A 15 -17.74 18.88 9.54
C GLY A 15 -16.63 18.05 10.17
N ALA A 16 -17.02 16.99 10.87
CA ALA A 16 -16.10 16.09 11.55
C ALA A 16 -14.90 15.84 10.64
N LYS A 17 -13.68 16.11 11.17
CA LYS A 17 -12.42 15.98 10.43
C LYS A 17 -12.49 14.73 9.54
N ARG A 18 -12.50 14.94 8.22
CA ARG A 18 -12.58 13.86 7.22
C ARG A 18 -11.58 12.77 7.62
N LYS A 19 -12.08 11.55 7.86
CA LYS A 19 -11.28 10.40 8.31
C LYS A 19 -10.15 10.02 7.33
N SER A 20 -10.18 10.52 6.10
CA SER A 20 -9.21 10.20 5.03
C SER A 20 -7.77 10.68 5.27
N ARG A 21 -7.49 11.42 6.35
CA ARG A 21 -6.14 11.90 6.70
C ARG A 21 -5.44 11.12 7.82
N ARG A 22 -6.08 10.09 8.37
CA ARG A 22 -5.48 9.29 9.45
C ARG A 22 -4.48 8.30 8.85
N LYS A 23 -3.32 8.16 9.52
CA LYS A 23 -2.29 7.16 9.19
C LYS A 23 -2.97 5.79 9.15
N ARG A 24 -2.83 5.06 8.04
CA ARG A 24 -3.31 3.68 7.91
C ARG A 24 -2.14 2.74 8.15
N LEU A 25 -2.43 1.50 8.49
CA LEU A 25 -1.39 0.54 8.78
C LEU A 25 -1.08 -0.37 7.62
N PRO A 26 0.19 -0.79 7.51
CA PRO A 26 0.60 -1.83 6.60
C PRO A 26 0.19 -3.24 7.10
N THR A 27 -1.02 -3.44 7.64
CA THR A 27 -1.43 -4.75 8.19
C THR A 27 -2.79 -5.27 7.73
N SER A 28 -2.68 -6.28 6.85
CA SER A 28 -3.41 -7.55 6.73
C SER A 28 -4.87 -7.57 6.28
N SER A 29 -5.07 -7.87 5.00
CA SER A 29 -5.89 -9.02 4.58
C SER A 29 -4.95 -10.18 4.19
N ALA A 30 -4.38 -10.85 5.20
CA ALA A 30 -3.72 -12.13 5.00
C ALA A 30 -4.79 -13.20 4.71
N GLY A 31 -5.20 -13.29 3.44
CA GLY A 31 -6.22 -14.22 2.96
C GLY A 31 -6.01 -14.49 1.48
N ALA A 32 -5.04 -15.38 1.20
CA ALA A 32 -4.45 -15.66 -0.11
C ALA A 32 -3.66 -14.49 -0.71
N SER A 33 -2.34 -14.64 -0.82
CA SER A 33 -1.51 -13.76 -1.64
C SER A 33 -2.00 -13.90 -3.09
N LEU A 34 -2.85 -12.98 -3.52
CA LEU A 34 -3.27 -12.93 -4.90
C LEU A 34 -2.00 -12.77 -5.74
N ARG A 35 -1.81 -13.68 -6.70
CA ARG A 35 -0.66 -13.64 -7.59
C ARG A 35 -1.13 -13.20 -8.97
N TRP A 36 -0.44 -12.22 -9.55
CA TRP A 36 -0.70 -11.83 -10.93
C TRP A 36 0.12 -12.70 -11.87
N GLU A 37 -0.57 -13.56 -12.61
CA GLU A 37 0.03 -14.49 -13.57
C GLU A 37 -0.51 -14.17 -14.98
N PRO A 38 -0.03 -13.10 -15.63
CA PRO A 38 -0.45 -12.72 -16.97
C PRO A 38 -0.07 -13.81 -17.99
N THR A 39 -1.00 -14.10 -18.89
CA THR A 39 -0.79 -15.02 -20.00
C THR A 39 0.02 -14.37 -21.13
N GLU A 40 0.50 -15.15 -22.09
CA GLU A 40 1.13 -14.60 -23.31
C GLU A 40 0.17 -13.70 -24.10
N VAL A 41 -1.13 -13.97 -24.06
CA VAL A 41 -2.15 -13.12 -24.69
C VAL A 41 -2.25 -11.76 -23.99
N ASP A 42 -2.13 -11.74 -22.67
CA ASP A 42 -2.11 -10.50 -21.89
C ASP A 42 -0.86 -9.68 -22.24
N TRP A 43 0.31 -10.31 -22.32
CA TRP A 43 1.55 -9.63 -22.72
C TRP A 43 1.50 -9.08 -24.15
N ALA A 44 0.93 -9.84 -25.09
CA ALA A 44 0.71 -9.38 -26.45
C ALA A 44 -0.23 -8.17 -26.50
N THR A 45 -1.31 -8.19 -25.70
CA THR A 45 -2.28 -7.08 -25.60
C THR A 45 -1.62 -5.83 -25.02
N LEU A 46 -0.81 -5.99 -23.97
CA LEU A 46 -0.04 -4.89 -23.36
C LEU A 46 0.97 -4.30 -24.34
N GLY A 47 1.69 -5.14 -25.08
CA GLY A 47 2.61 -4.72 -26.13
C GLY A 47 1.89 -3.93 -27.23
N GLN A 48 0.78 -4.46 -27.74
CA GLN A 48 -0.04 -3.81 -28.76
C GLN A 48 -0.57 -2.45 -28.28
N ALA A 49 -1.01 -2.34 -27.03
CA ALA A 49 -1.48 -1.08 -26.44
C ALA A 49 -0.39 -0.01 -26.39
N TYR A 50 0.87 -0.43 -26.18
CA TYR A 50 2.03 0.47 -26.26
C TYR A 50 2.50 0.69 -27.72
N GLY A 51 2.23 -0.26 -28.62
CA GLY A 51 2.69 -0.26 -30.01
C GLY A 51 4.06 -0.91 -30.21
N VAL A 52 4.52 -1.79 -29.29
CA VAL A 52 5.79 -2.53 -29.38
C VAL A 52 5.64 -3.94 -28.81
N GLU A 53 6.54 -4.85 -29.16
CA GLU A 53 6.68 -6.10 -28.40
C GLU A 53 7.46 -5.84 -27.10
N LEU A 54 6.99 -6.37 -25.98
CA LEU A 54 7.65 -6.20 -24.69
C LEU A 54 8.73 -7.27 -24.50
N GLU A 55 9.97 -6.83 -24.35
CA GLU A 55 11.09 -7.72 -23.99
C GLU A 55 10.88 -8.38 -22.63
N GLU A 56 11.46 -9.56 -22.44
CA GLU A 56 11.32 -10.35 -21.20
C GLU A 56 11.74 -9.57 -19.94
N THR A 57 12.80 -8.76 -20.03
CA THR A 57 13.25 -7.91 -18.92
C THR A 57 12.18 -6.88 -18.53
N VAL A 58 11.49 -6.30 -19.52
CA VAL A 58 10.39 -5.35 -19.29
C VAL A 58 9.20 -6.06 -18.68
N ARG A 59 8.83 -7.24 -19.20
CA ARG A 59 7.74 -8.07 -18.65
C ARG A 59 7.98 -8.39 -17.18
N LYS A 60 9.18 -8.84 -16.82
CA LYS A 60 9.57 -9.11 -15.42
C LYS A 60 9.48 -7.86 -14.54
N GLY A 61 9.95 -6.72 -15.02
CA GLY A 61 9.86 -5.46 -14.28
C GLY A 61 8.41 -5.01 -14.04
N VAL A 62 7.56 -5.11 -15.05
CA VAL A 62 6.11 -4.83 -14.92
C VAL A 62 5.45 -5.81 -13.96
N ALA A 63 5.75 -7.11 -14.05
CA ALA A 63 5.22 -8.12 -13.14
C ALA A 63 5.62 -7.88 -11.69
N ALA A 64 6.87 -7.50 -11.43
CA ALA A 64 7.31 -7.13 -10.09
C ALA A 64 6.56 -5.90 -9.56
N ALA A 65 6.36 -4.87 -10.40
CA ALA A 65 5.61 -3.67 -10.00
C ALA A 65 4.14 -3.98 -9.70
N VAL A 66 3.49 -4.81 -10.52
CA VAL A 66 2.10 -5.23 -10.31
C VAL A 66 1.96 -6.10 -9.06
N GLN A 67 2.89 -7.03 -8.83
CA GLN A 67 2.86 -7.83 -7.60
C GLN A 67 3.04 -6.93 -6.38
N GLY A 68 3.96 -5.97 -6.44
CA GLY A 68 4.10 -4.94 -5.41
C GLY A 68 2.78 -4.21 -5.17
N TYR A 69 2.09 -3.75 -6.22
CA TYR A 69 0.76 -3.14 -6.07
C TYR A 69 -0.24 -4.04 -5.36
N ILE A 70 -0.34 -5.31 -5.75
CA ILE A 70 -1.27 -6.26 -5.14
C ILE A 70 -0.96 -6.47 -3.67
N ASP A 71 0.32 -6.63 -3.35
CA ASP A 71 0.79 -6.81 -1.99
C ASP A 71 0.48 -5.56 -1.14
N TRP A 72 0.61 -4.36 -1.73
CA TRP A 72 0.42 -3.10 -1.02
C TRP A 72 -1.03 -2.59 -0.96
N GLU A 73 -1.87 -2.87 -1.96
CA GLU A 73 -3.25 -2.39 -2.05
C GLU A 73 -4.11 -2.89 -0.89
N ALA A 74 -3.88 -4.14 -0.48
CA ALA A 74 -4.50 -4.74 0.69
C ALA A 74 -4.32 -3.90 1.97
N TYR A 75 -3.22 -3.15 2.06
CA TYR A 75 -2.94 -2.29 3.20
C TYR A 75 -3.59 -0.90 3.11
N GLU A 76 -3.96 -0.43 1.92
CA GLU A 76 -4.71 0.82 1.80
C GLU A 76 -6.12 0.71 2.38
N GLY A 77 -6.71 -0.49 2.37
CA GLY A 77 -8.01 -0.78 2.97
C GLY A 77 -7.96 -1.03 4.49
N ALA A 78 -6.77 -1.12 5.08
CA ALA A 78 -6.61 -1.50 6.48
C ALA A 78 -7.15 -0.42 7.45
N GLU A 79 -7.46 -0.87 8.68
CA GLU A 79 -7.92 0.00 9.76
C GLU A 79 -6.91 1.13 10.04
N PHE A 80 -7.42 2.24 10.56
CA PHE A 80 -6.59 3.38 10.96
C PHE A 80 -5.54 2.96 11.98
N ALA A 81 -4.35 3.56 11.89
CA ALA A 81 -3.23 3.34 12.78
C ALA A 81 -3.64 3.44 14.25
N ASP A 82 -4.45 4.44 14.60
CA ASP A 82 -4.97 4.59 15.97
C ASP A 82 -5.80 3.37 16.44
N ASP A 83 -6.60 2.77 15.57
CA ASP A 83 -7.54 1.71 15.93
C ASP A 83 -6.84 0.36 16.06
N PHE A 84 -5.90 0.07 15.19
CA PHE A 84 -5.02 -1.08 15.37
C PHE A 84 -3.96 -0.83 16.44
N GLN A 85 -3.50 0.39 16.67
CA GLN A 85 -2.63 0.67 17.82
C GLN A 85 -3.37 0.32 19.12
N LYS A 86 -4.66 0.65 19.24
CA LYS A 86 -5.50 0.16 20.35
C LYS A 86 -5.58 -1.37 20.37
N LYS A 87 -5.80 -2.03 19.24
CA LYS A 87 -5.82 -3.51 19.17
C LYS A 87 -4.47 -4.14 19.49
N LEU A 88 -3.38 -3.51 19.12
CA LEU A 88 -2.01 -3.97 19.33
C LEU A 88 -1.60 -3.77 20.79
N VAL A 89 -2.06 -2.71 21.45
CA VAL A 89 -1.99 -2.57 22.91
C VAL A 89 -2.71 -3.73 23.59
N VAL A 90 -3.94 -4.04 23.17
CA VAL A 90 -4.71 -5.20 23.71
C VAL A 90 -3.97 -6.52 23.45
N ALA A 91 -3.47 -6.75 22.24
CA ALA A 91 -2.73 -7.95 21.89
C ALA A 91 -1.43 -8.08 22.68
N ARG A 92 -0.68 -6.99 22.87
CA ARG A 92 0.54 -6.94 23.68
C ARG A 92 0.24 -7.25 25.15
N ASP A 93 -0.83 -6.68 25.70
CA ASP A 93 -1.24 -6.94 27.08
C ASP A 93 -1.68 -8.40 27.27
N LEU A 94 -2.41 -8.97 26.31
CA LEU A 94 -2.77 -10.39 26.33
C LEU A 94 -1.54 -11.29 26.20
N ALA A 95 -0.59 -10.97 25.32
CA ALA A 95 0.65 -11.73 25.14
C ALA A 95 1.52 -11.69 26.41
N ARG A 96 1.64 -10.52 27.05
CA ARG A 96 2.33 -10.38 28.34
C ARG A 96 1.66 -11.19 29.44
N LYS A 97 0.33 -11.11 29.59
CA LYS A 97 -0.42 -11.93 30.55
C LYS A 97 -0.23 -13.42 30.29
N LEU A 98 -0.24 -13.84 29.02
CA LEU A 98 0.05 -15.22 28.65
C LEU A 98 1.47 -15.60 29.05
N GLN A 99 2.46 -14.73 28.82
CA GLN A 99 3.84 -14.96 29.23
C GLN A 99 3.98 -15.09 30.76
N GLU A 100 3.30 -14.24 31.53
CA GLU A 100 3.24 -14.32 33.00
C GLU A 100 2.66 -15.65 33.47
N VAL A 101 1.49 -16.04 32.94
CA VAL A 101 0.86 -17.34 33.25
C VAL A 101 1.77 -18.51 32.90
N VAL A 102 2.44 -18.47 31.75
CA VAL A 102 3.38 -19.52 31.33
C VAL A 102 4.58 -19.61 32.27
N TYR A 103 5.08 -18.47 32.74
CA TYR A 103 6.19 -18.42 33.69
C TYR A 103 5.76 -18.95 35.08
N GLU A 104 4.57 -18.58 35.56
CA GLU A 104 4.00 -19.06 36.83
C GLU A 104 3.70 -20.57 36.81
N LEU A 105 3.33 -21.11 35.65
CA LEU A 105 3.07 -22.54 35.46
C LEU A 105 4.33 -23.41 35.49
N GLY A 106 5.53 -22.82 35.36
CA GLY A 106 6.79 -23.57 35.29
C GLY A 106 6.76 -24.65 34.18
N ASP A 107 6.95 -25.92 34.57
CA ASP A 107 6.91 -27.08 33.65
C ASP A 107 5.52 -27.35 33.04
N GLY A 108 4.47 -26.66 33.51
CA GLY A 108 3.11 -26.72 32.96
C GLY A 108 3.00 -26.28 31.49
N GLY A 109 3.99 -25.57 30.96
CA GLY A 109 4.10 -25.26 29.53
C GLY A 109 4.07 -26.52 28.64
N SER A 110 4.55 -27.65 29.14
CA SER A 110 4.50 -28.96 28.46
C SER A 110 3.07 -29.49 28.27
N LEU A 111 2.12 -29.14 29.15
CA LEU A 111 0.72 -29.57 29.09
C LEU A 111 -0.07 -28.79 28.02
N VAL A 112 0.29 -27.53 27.79
CA VAL A 112 -0.42 -26.64 26.83
C VAL A 112 0.20 -26.70 25.44
N ALA A 113 1.48 -27.06 25.33
CA ALA A 113 2.21 -27.16 24.07
C ALA A 113 1.56 -28.04 22.98
N PRO A 114 0.86 -29.16 23.27
CA PRO A 114 0.16 -29.95 22.26
C PRO A 114 -1.06 -29.20 21.68
N TYR A 115 -1.81 -28.49 22.51
CA TYR A 115 -2.96 -27.69 22.08
C TYR A 115 -2.50 -26.49 21.27
N TRP A 116 -1.41 -25.83 21.69
CA TRP A 116 -0.80 -24.74 20.95
C TRP A 116 -0.31 -25.18 19.56
N ARG A 117 0.38 -26.31 19.46
CA ARG A 117 0.82 -26.85 18.15
C ARG A 117 -0.34 -27.14 17.20
N ARG A 118 -1.50 -27.53 17.74
CA ARG A 118 -2.72 -27.75 16.96
C ARG A 118 -3.38 -26.44 16.53
N ALA A 119 -3.36 -25.41 17.38
CA ALA A 119 -3.97 -24.11 17.09
C ALA A 119 -3.08 -23.17 16.24
N CYS A 120 -1.77 -23.31 16.33
CA CYS A 120 -0.77 -22.53 15.60
C CYS A 120 0.29 -23.47 15.00
N PRO A 121 0.02 -24.07 13.84
CA PRO A 121 0.94 -24.99 13.16
C PRO A 121 2.04 -24.20 12.44
N LEU A 122 2.87 -23.49 13.20
CA LEU A 122 4.06 -22.85 12.67
C LEU A 122 5.15 -23.93 12.47
N ALA A 123 5.49 -24.19 11.22
CA ALA A 123 6.56 -25.14 10.87
C ALA A 123 7.87 -24.72 11.56
N GLY A 124 8.43 -25.62 12.39
CA GLY A 124 9.69 -25.37 13.11
C GLY A 124 9.57 -24.47 14.35
N ALA A 125 8.37 -24.25 14.89
CA ALA A 125 8.21 -23.39 16.06
C ALA A 125 9.03 -23.91 17.27
N PRO A 126 9.77 -23.02 17.95
CA PRO A 126 10.49 -23.39 19.17
C PRO A 126 9.50 -23.76 20.30
N ARG A 127 10.02 -24.23 21.46
CA ARG A 127 9.21 -24.51 22.66
C ARG A 127 8.20 -23.38 22.91
N PHE A 128 7.02 -23.73 23.44
CA PHE A 128 5.89 -22.83 23.61
C PHE A 128 6.29 -21.50 24.28
N GLU A 129 7.16 -21.53 25.30
CA GLU A 129 7.64 -20.32 25.97
C GLU A 129 8.41 -19.37 25.03
N ARG A 130 9.19 -19.93 24.10
CA ARG A 130 9.95 -19.16 23.10
C ARG A 130 9.05 -18.64 21.99
N ALA A 131 7.99 -19.36 21.61
CA ALA A 131 7.00 -18.84 20.66
C ALA A 131 6.24 -17.64 21.24
N VAL A 132 5.81 -17.71 22.51
CA VAL A 132 5.17 -16.59 23.22
C VAL A 132 6.14 -15.40 23.33
N SER A 133 7.40 -15.64 23.68
CA SER A 133 8.42 -14.57 23.76
C SER A 133 8.67 -13.89 22.41
N LEU A 134 8.70 -14.65 21.31
CA LEU A 134 8.83 -14.11 19.96
C LEU A 134 7.61 -13.27 19.55
N ILE A 135 6.40 -13.68 19.93
CA ILE A 135 5.18 -12.90 19.70
C ILE A 135 5.23 -11.60 20.51
N CYS A 136 5.61 -11.64 21.78
CA CYS A 136 5.79 -10.44 22.60
C CYS A 136 6.82 -9.47 22.00
N GLY A 137 7.95 -9.99 21.53
CA GLY A 137 9.01 -9.21 20.87
C GLY A 137 8.49 -8.56 19.59
N ALA A 138 7.93 -9.34 18.67
CA ALA A 138 7.40 -8.85 17.40
C ALA A 138 6.29 -7.80 17.59
N LEU A 139 5.38 -8.00 18.56
CA LEU A 139 4.35 -7.01 18.90
C LEU A 139 4.96 -5.72 19.46
N SER A 140 6.02 -5.82 20.28
CA SER A 140 6.69 -4.65 20.84
C SER A 140 7.46 -3.87 19.78
N ASP A 141 8.19 -4.56 18.89
CA ASP A 141 8.92 -3.95 17.78
C ASP A 141 7.95 -3.27 16.82
N THR A 142 6.82 -3.93 16.51
CA THR A 142 5.75 -3.33 15.71
C THR A 142 5.18 -2.10 16.39
N PHE A 143 4.91 -2.13 17.70
CA PHE A 143 4.42 -0.97 18.45
C PHE A 143 5.41 0.21 18.37
N MET A 144 6.70 -0.06 18.53
CA MET A 144 7.74 0.97 18.48
C MET A 144 7.85 1.58 17.09
N GLY A 145 7.87 0.77 16.03
CA GLY A 145 7.91 1.26 14.65
C GLY A 145 6.67 2.07 14.24
N LEU A 146 5.50 1.82 14.86
CA LEU A 146 4.30 2.62 14.63
C LEU A 146 4.34 3.99 15.32
N ASN A 147 5.07 4.11 16.42
CA ASN A 147 5.28 5.36 17.15
C ASN A 147 6.42 6.21 16.57
N GLU A 148 7.13 5.74 15.55
CA GLU A 148 8.00 6.62 14.78
C GLU A 148 7.12 7.64 14.04
N ASP A 149 7.11 8.86 14.57
CA ASP A 149 6.32 10.01 14.07
C ASP A 149 6.59 10.30 12.58
N ASP A 150 7.73 9.86 12.05
CA ASP A 150 8.15 10.08 10.66
C ASP A 150 7.83 8.94 9.70
N ALA A 151 7.30 7.79 10.14
CA ALA A 151 6.95 6.73 9.19
C ALA A 151 5.80 7.22 8.27
N PRO A 152 5.99 7.26 6.94
CA PRO A 152 5.01 7.83 6.03
C PRO A 152 3.69 7.08 6.14
N ALA A 153 2.62 7.82 6.41
CA ALA A 153 1.27 7.27 6.39
C ALA A 153 0.94 6.82 4.97
N PHE A 154 0.56 5.55 4.79
CA PHE A 154 -0.02 5.08 3.55
C PHE A 154 -1.39 5.73 3.36
N GLY A 155 -1.47 6.63 2.39
CA GLY A 155 -2.70 7.21 1.91
C GLY A 155 -3.46 6.23 1.01
N GLU A 156 -4.78 6.41 0.95
CA GLU A 156 -5.59 5.72 -0.05
C GLU A 156 -5.16 6.16 -1.46
N GLY A 157 -4.82 5.19 -2.31
CA GLY A 157 -4.28 5.39 -3.65
C GLY A 157 -2.75 5.46 -3.76
N ASP A 158 -1.99 5.39 -2.67
CA ASP A 158 -0.52 5.45 -2.71
C ASP A 158 0.13 4.25 -3.38
N ALA A 159 -0.36 3.02 -3.13
CA ALA A 159 0.06 1.80 -3.82
C ALA A 159 -0.23 1.89 -5.32
N TRP A 160 -1.40 2.44 -5.70
CA TRP A 160 -1.72 2.66 -7.11
C TRP A 160 -0.78 3.70 -7.74
N VAL A 161 -0.50 4.81 -7.05
CA VAL A 161 0.47 5.80 -7.51
C VAL A 161 1.83 5.13 -7.69
N GLN A 162 2.28 4.35 -6.72
CA GLN A 162 3.56 3.65 -6.74
C GLN A 162 3.65 2.66 -7.91
N LEU A 163 2.58 1.92 -8.21
CA LEU A 163 2.49 1.08 -9.41
C LEU A 163 2.80 1.88 -10.69
N VAL A 164 2.15 3.04 -10.85
CA VAL A 164 2.35 3.91 -12.02
C VAL A 164 3.79 4.41 -12.09
N VAL A 165 4.39 4.72 -10.94
CA VAL A 165 5.81 5.11 -10.85
C VAL A 165 6.71 3.98 -11.33
N ASP A 166 6.57 2.80 -10.74
CA ASP A 166 7.49 1.69 -10.94
C ASP A 166 7.42 1.16 -12.38
N VAL A 167 6.22 0.99 -12.93
CA VAL A 167 6.03 0.69 -14.35
C VAL A 167 6.62 1.79 -15.22
N GLY A 168 6.41 3.07 -14.87
CA GLY A 168 7.01 4.20 -15.59
C GLY A 168 8.54 4.18 -15.58
N VAL A 169 9.17 3.74 -14.49
CA VAL A 169 10.63 3.56 -14.40
C VAL A 169 11.08 2.41 -15.29
N VAL A 170 10.44 1.24 -15.20
CA VAL A 170 10.76 0.06 -16.02
C VAL A 170 10.73 0.40 -17.51
N LEU A 171 9.64 1.03 -17.99
CA LEU A 171 9.48 1.38 -19.40
C LEU A 171 10.49 2.44 -19.85
N ARG A 172 10.77 3.45 -19.01
CA ARG A 172 11.77 4.48 -19.35
C ARG A 172 13.17 3.90 -19.45
N THR A 173 13.55 2.99 -18.56
CA THR A 173 14.84 2.30 -18.59
C THR A 173 15.01 1.49 -19.88
N ALA A 174 13.91 0.95 -20.42
CA ALA A 174 13.87 0.29 -21.73
C ALA A 174 13.79 1.26 -22.94
N GLY A 175 13.97 2.57 -22.73
CA GLY A 175 13.95 3.58 -23.79
C GLY A 175 12.55 3.99 -24.27
N MET A 176 11.50 3.57 -23.58
CA MET A 176 10.11 3.82 -23.99
C MET A 176 9.60 5.18 -23.49
N LYS A 177 8.71 5.82 -24.27
CA LYS A 177 8.20 7.17 -23.98
C LYS A 177 7.09 7.17 -22.92
N VAL A 178 7.44 7.55 -21.69
CA VAL A 178 6.46 7.73 -20.59
C VAL A 178 5.92 9.16 -20.58
N THR A 179 4.89 9.42 -21.39
CA THR A 179 4.22 10.72 -21.48
C THR A 179 2.71 10.61 -21.33
N VAL A 180 2.10 11.67 -20.78
CA VAL A 180 0.65 11.86 -20.73
C VAL A 180 0.34 13.15 -21.47
N SER A 181 -0.53 13.08 -22.48
CA SER A 181 -0.92 14.27 -23.25
C SER A 181 -1.79 15.18 -22.38
N LYS A 182 -1.41 16.45 -22.23
CA LYS A 182 -2.16 17.45 -21.45
C LYS A 182 -3.39 18.01 -22.18
N GLY A 183 -3.63 17.63 -23.43
CA GLY A 183 -4.75 18.14 -24.23
C GLY A 183 -5.94 17.18 -24.29
N MET A 184 -7.13 17.70 -24.65
CA MET A 184 -8.28 16.93 -25.14
C MET A 184 -8.02 16.30 -26.52
N THR A 185 -6.82 15.72 -26.71
CA THR A 185 -6.54 14.95 -27.92
C THR A 185 -7.44 13.73 -27.90
N LYS A 186 -8.13 13.47 -29.01
CA LYS A 186 -9.06 12.33 -29.16
C LYS A 186 -8.44 10.95 -28.90
N LYS A 187 -7.10 10.85 -28.92
CA LYS A 187 -6.38 9.61 -28.65
C LYS A 187 -5.56 9.71 -27.35
N PRO A 188 -5.66 8.72 -26.44
CA PRO A 188 -4.77 8.62 -25.28
C PRO A 188 -3.32 8.39 -25.72
N SER A 189 -2.36 8.72 -24.85
CA SER A 189 -0.96 8.37 -25.09
C SER A 189 -0.74 6.86 -24.95
N GLN A 190 0.31 6.33 -25.58
CA GLN A 190 0.69 4.91 -25.48
C GLN A 190 0.80 4.43 -24.03
N PHE A 191 1.37 5.26 -23.14
CA PHE A 191 1.46 4.93 -21.71
C PHE A 191 0.09 4.82 -21.02
N VAL A 192 -0.87 5.68 -21.37
CA VAL A 192 -2.23 5.61 -20.83
C VAL A 192 -2.98 4.40 -21.39
N SER A 193 -2.87 4.14 -22.70
CA SER A 193 -3.43 2.95 -23.33
C SER A 193 -2.88 1.66 -22.72
N PHE A 194 -1.57 1.60 -22.49
CA PHE A 194 -0.93 0.48 -21.80
C PHE A 194 -1.50 0.26 -20.41
N PHE A 195 -1.64 1.33 -19.60
CA PHE A 195 -2.22 1.22 -18.27
C PHE A 195 -3.69 0.81 -18.29
N ALA A 196 -4.46 1.27 -19.28
CA ALA A 196 -5.84 0.84 -19.46
C ALA A 196 -5.92 -0.67 -19.72
N SER A 197 -5.07 -1.18 -20.63
CA SER A 197 -4.95 -2.62 -20.89
C SER A 197 -4.45 -3.40 -19.65
N LEU A 198 -3.49 -2.85 -18.91
CA LEU A 198 -2.98 -3.47 -17.68
C LEU A 198 -4.09 -3.68 -16.65
N GLN A 199 -4.95 -2.70 -16.44
CA GLN A 199 -6.06 -2.86 -15.50
C GLN A 199 -7.04 -3.96 -15.90
N LEU A 200 -7.23 -4.22 -17.19
CA LEU A 200 -8.11 -5.30 -17.64
C LEU A 200 -7.54 -6.69 -17.28
N THR A 201 -6.23 -6.80 -17.11
CA THR A 201 -5.56 -8.04 -16.65
C THR A 201 -5.64 -8.24 -15.12
N LEU A 202 -6.04 -7.21 -14.37
CA LEU A 202 -6.20 -7.29 -12.92
C LEU A 202 -7.62 -7.78 -12.55
N PRO A 203 -7.79 -8.42 -11.38
CA PRO A 203 -9.11 -8.65 -10.82
C PRO A 203 -9.89 -7.35 -10.67
N GLU A 204 -11.21 -7.41 -10.87
CA GLU A 204 -12.07 -6.23 -10.87
C GLU A 204 -11.97 -5.40 -9.58
N THR A 205 -11.79 -6.07 -8.44
CA THR A 205 -11.62 -5.43 -7.12
C THR A 205 -10.37 -4.56 -7.00
N LEU A 206 -9.36 -4.79 -7.85
CA LEU A 206 -8.09 -4.06 -7.84
C LEU A 206 -8.00 -3.00 -8.95
N ARG A 207 -9.01 -2.90 -9.82
CA ARG A 207 -9.06 -1.89 -10.89
C ARG A 207 -9.38 -0.51 -10.30
N ARG A 208 -8.80 0.54 -10.88
CA ARG A 208 -8.92 1.93 -10.37
C ARG A 208 -9.19 2.88 -11.53
N HIS A 209 -10.08 3.84 -11.37
CA HIS A 209 -10.40 4.81 -12.42
C HIS A 209 -10.90 4.15 -13.72
N PRO A 210 -12.10 3.54 -13.71
CA PRO A 210 -12.61 2.75 -14.83
C PRO A 210 -12.92 3.58 -16.09
N THR A 211 -12.91 4.91 -15.99
CA THR A 211 -13.12 5.81 -17.13
C THR A 211 -11.78 6.28 -17.69
N ASP A 212 -11.67 6.39 -19.02
CA ASP A 212 -10.46 6.85 -19.70
C ASP A 212 -9.99 8.22 -19.18
N ASP A 213 -10.91 9.16 -18.98
CA ASP A 213 -10.61 10.49 -18.45
C ASP A 213 -10.11 10.44 -17.00
N GLY A 214 -10.72 9.58 -16.17
CA GLY A 214 -10.31 9.37 -14.79
C GLY A 214 -8.91 8.78 -14.72
N LEU A 215 -8.63 7.76 -15.53
CA LEU A 215 -7.34 7.09 -15.60
C LEU A 215 -6.24 8.05 -16.07
N LYS A 216 -6.51 8.81 -17.14
CA LYS A 216 -5.56 9.81 -17.66
C LYS A 216 -5.19 10.85 -16.61
N LEU A 217 -6.19 11.38 -15.89
CA LEU A 217 -5.95 12.35 -14.83
C LEU A 217 -5.13 11.74 -13.68
N ALA A 218 -5.47 10.54 -13.25
CA ALA A 218 -4.77 9.84 -12.19
C ALA A 218 -3.30 9.57 -12.56
N ILE A 219 -3.03 9.10 -13.78
CA ILE A 219 -1.66 8.83 -14.26
C ILE A 219 -0.87 10.14 -14.34
N SER A 220 -1.48 11.21 -14.85
CA SER A 220 -0.86 12.54 -14.88
C SER A 220 -0.46 13.00 -13.48
N ASN A 221 -1.34 12.81 -12.49
CA ASN A 221 -1.08 13.18 -11.10
C ASN A 221 0.05 12.34 -10.51
N ALA A 222 0.05 11.02 -10.69
CA ALA A 222 1.12 10.12 -10.22
C ALA A 222 2.48 10.52 -10.79
N LEU A 223 2.57 10.75 -12.11
CA LEU A 223 3.82 11.18 -12.75
C LEU A 223 4.29 12.57 -12.28
N SER A 224 3.37 13.47 -11.91
CA SER A 224 3.73 14.78 -11.35
C SER A 224 4.36 14.66 -9.97
N ILE A 225 3.96 13.68 -9.16
CA ILE A 225 4.54 13.39 -7.84
C ILE A 225 5.97 12.89 -8.04
N VAL A 226 6.20 11.97 -8.98
CA VAL A 226 7.53 11.45 -9.32
C VAL A 226 8.47 12.57 -9.77
N ARG A 227 8.01 13.42 -10.68
CA ARG A 227 8.83 14.53 -11.19
C ARG A 227 9.27 15.48 -10.08
N ARG A 228 8.38 15.75 -9.10
CA ARG A 228 8.72 16.55 -7.92
C ARG A 228 9.76 15.85 -7.05
N LYS A 229 9.52 14.58 -6.67
CA LYS A 229 10.47 13.78 -5.86
C LYS A 229 11.86 13.70 -6.51
N LEU A 230 11.93 13.49 -7.83
CA LEU A 230 13.21 13.45 -8.55
C LEU A 230 13.91 14.81 -8.58
N HIS A 231 13.14 15.90 -8.75
CA HIS A 231 13.69 17.25 -8.72
C HIS A 231 14.26 17.58 -7.34
N ASP A 232 13.53 17.25 -6.27
CA ASP A 232 13.96 17.47 -4.89
C ASP A 232 15.23 16.67 -4.55
N ASN A 233 15.30 15.40 -4.97
CA ASN A 233 16.49 14.56 -4.78
C ASN A 233 17.70 15.04 -5.60
N SER A 234 17.48 15.56 -6.81
CA SER A 234 18.55 16.13 -7.64
C SER A 234 19.09 17.47 -7.09
N GLY A 235 18.26 18.21 -6.35
CA GLY A 235 18.67 19.42 -5.62
C GLY A 235 19.56 19.09 -4.42
N LEU A 236 19.27 18.01 -3.70
CA LEU A 236 20.09 17.53 -2.58
C LEU A 236 21.46 17.01 -3.02
N GLN A 237 21.57 16.36 -4.19
CA GLN A 237 22.87 15.94 -4.73
C GLN A 237 23.75 17.12 -5.17
N LYS A 238 23.18 18.28 -5.51
CA LYS A 238 23.95 19.47 -5.90
C LYS A 238 24.51 20.27 -4.72
N MET A 239 24.00 20.10 -3.50
CA MET A 239 24.52 20.76 -2.30
C MET A 239 25.60 19.93 -1.57
N GLY A 240 25.92 18.72 -2.05
CA GLY A 240 26.90 17.81 -1.45
C GLY A 240 28.23 17.71 -2.19
N VAL A 241 28.51 18.58 -3.17
CA VAL A 241 29.75 18.56 -3.97
C VAL A 241 30.40 19.93 -3.97
N GLU A 242 30.78 20.38 -2.77
CA GLU A 242 31.83 21.39 -2.56
C GLU A 242 32.70 20.89 -1.40
N THR A 243 33.66 20.02 -1.72
CA THR A 243 34.83 19.70 -0.87
C THR A 243 36.05 19.64 -1.74
#